data_AF-A0A7K3DN27-F1
#
_entry.id   AF-A0A7K3DN27-F1
#
_cell.length_a   1.000
_cell.length_b   1.000
_cell.length_c   1.000
_cell.angle_alpha   90.00
_cell.angle_beta   90.00
_cell.angle_gamma   90.00
#
_symmetry.space_group_name_H-M   'P 1'
#
loop_
_entity.id
_entity.type
_entity.pdbx_description
1 polymer ?
#
loop_
_entity_poly.entity_id
_entity_poly.type
_entity_poly.pdbx_seq_one_letter_code
_entity_poly.pdbx_strand_id
1 'polypeptide(L)' 'MVTSNKRLRKPDRRTYVLDTSVLLADPNAMTRFDEHEVVLPVVVVTELEAKRHHPELGYFARQA' A
#
# COMPACT_ATOMS: atom_id res chain seq x y z
N MET A 1 -1.65 -29.27 37.13
CA MET A 1 -0.88 -28.12 36.61
C MET A 1 -0.65 -28.36 35.12
N VAL A 2 -1.48 -27.78 34.25
CA VAL A 2 -1.37 -27.97 32.79
C VAL A 2 -0.67 -26.74 32.22
N THR A 3 0.58 -26.88 31.82
CA THR A 3 1.36 -25.83 31.18
C THR A 3 0.79 -25.56 29.78
N SER A 4 0.16 -24.41 29.61
CA SER A 4 -0.36 -23.95 28.31
C SER A 4 0.82 -23.59 27.41
N ASN A 5 1.07 -24.43 26.40
CA ASN A 5 2.10 -24.19 25.39
C ASN A 5 1.61 -23.13 24.39
N LYS A 6 1.78 -21.85 24.73
CA LYS A 6 1.49 -20.73 23.82
C LYS A 6 2.60 -20.69 22.76
N ARG A 7 2.44 -21.45 21.67
CA ARG A 7 3.28 -21.29 20.47
C ARG A 7 3.22 -19.80 20.07
N LEU A 8 4.36 -19.12 20.12
CA LEU A 8 4.51 -17.77 19.57
C LEU A 8 4.18 -17.85 18.08
N ARG A 9 2.98 -17.43 17.68
CA ARG A 9 2.64 -17.30 16.26
C ARG A 9 3.53 -16.18 15.73
N LYS A 10 4.38 -16.50 14.75
CA LYS A 10 4.97 -15.45 13.92
C LYS A 10 3.81 -14.64 13.30
N PRO A 11 3.91 -13.30 13.23
CA PRO A 11 2.92 -12.52 12.49
C PRO A 11 2.86 -13.08 11.07
N ASP A 12 1.63 -13.32 10.60
CA ASP A 12 1.40 -13.90 9.29
C ASP A 12 1.74 -12.84 8.25
N ARG A 13 2.68 -13.15 7.35
CA ARG A 13 3.13 -12.19 6.35
C ARG A 13 2.03 -12.05 5.30
N ARG A 14 1.48 -10.85 5.16
CA ARG A 14 0.41 -10.54 4.20
C ARG A 14 0.97 -9.90 2.92
N THR A 15 0.19 -9.97 1.86
CA THR A 15 0.42 -9.21 0.63
C THR A 15 -0.66 -8.14 0.52
N TYR A 16 -0.26 -6.88 0.38
CA TYR A 16 -1.15 -5.75 0.14
C TYR A 16 -1.04 -5.34 -1.32
N VAL A 17 -2.17 -5.14 -1.97
CA VAL A 17 -2.25 -4.60 -3.32
C VAL A 17 -2.70 -3.16 -3.19
N LEU A 18 -1.87 -2.21 -3.61
CA LEU A 18 -2.22 -0.80 -3.51
C LEU A 18 -3.07 -0.37 -4.69
N ASP A 19 -4.01 0.52 -4.41
CA ASP A 19 -4.86 1.20 -5.38
C ASP A 19 -4.40 2.65 -5.58
N THR A 20 -4.82 3.30 -6.67
CA THR A 20 -4.53 4.70 -6.95
C THR A 20 -4.99 5.61 -5.81
N SER A 21 -6.15 5.34 -5.22
CA SER A 21 -6.67 6.12 -4.10
C SER A 21 -5.73 6.16 -2.88
N VAL A 22 -5.02 5.06 -2.62
CA VAL A 22 -4.06 4.95 -1.51
C VAL A 22 -2.86 5.86 -1.76
N LEU A 23 -2.30 5.84 -2.97
CA LEU A 23 -1.13 6.67 -3.31
C LEU A 23 -1.47 8.16 -3.41
N LEU A 24 -2.69 8.50 -3.87
CA LEU A 24 -3.17 9.89 -3.86
C LEU A 24 -3.33 10.43 -2.42
N ALA A 25 -3.72 9.56 -1.48
CA ALA A 25 -3.87 9.94 -0.08
C ALA A 25 -2.52 10.01 0.66
N ASP A 26 -1.59 9.12 0.32
CA ASP A 26 -0.25 9.09 0.89
C ASP A 26 0.79 8.60 -0.14
N PRO A 27 1.64 9.48 -0.67
CA PRO A 27 2.65 9.11 -1.66
C PRO A 27 3.71 8.15 -1.07
N ASN A 28 3.83 8.06 0.26
CA ASN A 28 4.77 7.16 0.92
C ASN A 28 4.17 5.80 1.28
N ALA A 29 2.94 5.48 0.87
CA ALA A 29 2.24 4.27 1.31
C ALA A 29 3.02 2.98 1.03
N MET A 30 3.80 2.93 -0.07
CA MET A 30 4.63 1.78 -0.43
C MET A 30 5.58 1.31 0.68
N THR A 31 5.98 2.19 1.60
CA THR A 31 6.93 1.87 2.68
C THR A 31 6.28 1.73 4.06
N ARG A 32 4.93 1.73 4.15
CA ARG A 32 4.20 1.74 5.43
C ARG A 32 3.72 0.37 5.91
N PHE A 33 4.08 -0.71 5.22
CA PHE A 33 3.57 -2.06 5.49
C PHE A 33 4.60 -2.98 6.17
N ASP A 34 5.65 -2.43 6.77
CA ASP A 34 6.65 -3.14 7.57
C ASP A 34 7.19 -4.42 6.91
N GLU A 35 6.96 -5.59 7.50
CA GLU A 35 7.45 -6.89 6.99
C GLU A 35 6.61 -7.46 5.83
N HIS A 36 5.52 -6.81 5.47
CA HIS A 36 4.56 -7.32 4.49
C HIS A 36 4.97 -7.02 3.05
N GLU A 37 4.49 -7.86 2.14
CA GLU A 37 4.70 -7.66 0.72
C GLU A 37 3.72 -6.63 0.18
N VAL A 38 4.20 -5.69 -0.64
CA VAL A 38 3.38 -4.65 -1.26
C VAL A 38 3.50 -4.77 -2.77
N VAL A 39 2.36 -4.90 -3.43
CA VAL A 39 2.25 -5.00 -4.88
C VAL A 39 1.57 -3.76 -5.41
N LEU A 40 2.19 -3.13 -6.40
CA LEU A 40 1.61 -2.05 -7.17
C LEU A 40 1.17 -2.58 -8.54
N PRO A 41 -0.14 -2.71 -8.82
CA PRO A 41 -0.63 -3.09 -10.13
C PRO A 41 -0.21 -2.06 -11.19
N VAL A 42 0.17 -2.52 -12.39
CA VAL A 42 0.56 -1.63 -13.50
C VAL A 42 -0.55 -0.63 -13.88
N VAL A 43 -1.82 -1.01 -13.72
CA VAL A 43 -2.97 -0.13 -13.98
C VAL A 43 -2.97 1.12 -13.10
N VAL A 44 -2.47 1.02 -11.86
CA VAL A 44 -2.39 2.17 -10.94
C VAL A 44 -1.47 3.25 -11.50
N VAL A 45 -0.37 2.87 -12.16
CA VAL A 45 0.53 3.82 -12.83
C VAL A 45 -0.20 4.55 -13.95
N THR A 46 -0.92 3.82 -14.81
CA THR A 46 -1.67 4.45 -15.90
C THR A 46 -2.78 5.37 -15.40
N GLU A 47 -3.41 5.03 -14.27
CA GLU A 47 -4.45 5.86 -13.64
C GLU A 47 -3.89 7.14 -13.00
N LEU A 48 -2.70 7.08 -12.40
CA LEU A 48 -2.00 8.27 -11.90
C LEU A 48 -1.59 9.17 -13.08
N GLU A 49 -1.10 8.59 -14.17
CA GLU A 49 -0.72 9.37 -15.36
C GLU A 49 -1.91 10.09 -15.99
N ALA A 50 -3.06 9.44 -16.08
CA ALA A 50 -4.29 10.09 -16.52
C ALA A 50 -4.73 11.25 -15.62
N LYS A 51 -4.32 11.25 -14.34
CA LYS A 51 -4.70 12.26 -13.34
C LYS A 51 -3.67 13.39 -13.17
N ARG A 52 -2.47 13.31 -13.77
CA ARG A 52 -1.39 14.32 -13.62
C ARG A 52 -1.82 15.76 -13.86
N HIS A 53 -2.77 15.99 -14.76
CA HIS A 53 -3.26 17.32 -15.14
C HIS A 53 -4.64 17.63 -14.57
N HIS A 54 -5.19 16.77 -13.71
CA HIS A 54 -6.49 16.99 -13.08
C HIS A 54 -6.43 18.24 -12.18
N PRO A 55 -7.42 19.16 -12.23
CA PRO A 55 -7.38 20.41 -11.48
C PRO A 55 -7.15 20.23 -9.97
N GLU A 56 -7.79 19.21 -9.39
CA GLU A 56 -7.73 18.97 -7.94
C GLU A 56 -6.75 17.86 -7.55
N LEU A 57 -6.52 16.89 -8.44
CA LEU A 57 -5.78 15.67 -8.11
C LEU A 57 -4.37 15.66 -8.71
N GLY A 58 -4.07 16.55 -9.65
CA GLY A 58 -2.80 16.51 -10.38
C GLY A 58 -1.57 16.73 -9.50
N TYR A 59 -1.69 17.54 -8.44
CA TYR A 59 -0.60 17.68 -7.46
C TYR A 59 -0.31 16.34 -6.78
N PHE A 60 -1.33 15.68 -6.23
CA PHE A 60 -1.20 14.40 -5.55
C PHE A 60 -0.73 13.29 -6.49
N ALA A 61 -1.28 13.24 -7.71
CA ALA A 61 -0.91 12.25 -8.72
C ALA A 61 0.56 12.34 -9.18
N ARG A 62 1.18 13.53 -9.09
CA ARG A 62 2.61 13.73 -9.39
C ARG A 62 3.53 13.48 -8.20
N GLN A 63 2.98 13.47 -6.98
CA GLN A 63 3.71 13.16 -5.76
C GLN A 63 3.71 11.67 -5.43
N ALA A 64 2.61 11.00 -5.77
CA ALA A 64 2.48 9.53 -5.80
C ALA A 64 3.49 8.90 -6.76
#